data_AF-A0A978SYH0-F1
#
_entry.id   AF-A0A978SYH0-F1
#
_cell.length_a   1.000
_cell.length_b   1.000
_cell.length_c   1.000
_cell.angle_alpha   90.00
_cell.angle_beta   90.00
_cell.angle_gamma   90.00
#
_symmetry.space_group_name_H-M   'P 1'
#
loop_
_entity.id
_entity.type
_entity.pdbx_description
1 polymer ?
#
loop_
_entity_poly.entity_id
_entity_poly.type
_entity_poly.pdbx_seq_one_letter_code
_entity_poly.pdbx_strand_id
1 'polypeptide(L)'
;MFSEVYYLVRSKIDGSYLVAHPKANNGPGYLLMFREYFDALSYLKAHAADLADKFGVESLPGSQLKGLLNRWGFVGVGMVQDPLLPRIEFLSLQ
;
A
#
# COMPACT_ATOMS: atom_id res chain seq x y z
N MET A 1 -18.81 4.15 15.34
CA MET A 1 -17.98 3.14 14.66
C MET A 1 -16.73 3.87 14.19
N PHE A 2 -15.58 3.66 14.82
CA PHE A 2 -14.33 4.31 14.42
C PHE A 2 -13.91 3.69 13.08
N SER A 3 -13.92 4.49 12.00
CA SER A 3 -13.35 4.04 10.73
C SER A 3 -11.85 4.00 10.93
N GLU A 4 -11.24 2.81 10.88
CA GLU A 4 -9.78 2.72 10.78
C GLU A 4 -9.32 3.53 9.56
N VAL A 5 -8.21 4.25 9.72
CA VAL A 5 -7.55 5.00 8.66
C VAL A 5 -6.27 4.26 8.32
N TYR A 6 -6.08 3.96 7.05
CA TYR A 6 -4.87 3.36 6.53
C TYR A 6 -4.06 4.39 5.76
N TYR A 7 -2.77 4.14 5.63
CA TYR A 7 -1.87 4.99 4.86
C TYR A 7 -1.38 4.20 3.65
N LEU A 8 -1.37 4.86 2.50
CA LEU A 8 -1.00 4.31 1.21
C LEU A 8 0.16 5.11 0.63
N VAL A 9 1.04 4.42 -0.08
CA VAL A 9 2.08 5.07 -0.88
C VAL A 9 1.54 5.30 -2.30
N ARG A 10 1.60 6.55 -2.75
CA ARG A 10 1.11 6.97 -4.06
C ARG A 10 2.20 7.71 -4.84
N SER A 11 2.37 7.36 -6.10
CA SER A 11 3.26 8.05 -7.03
C SER A 11 2.73 9.47 -7.30
N LYS A 12 3.62 10.46 -7.20
CA LYS A 12 3.32 11.86 -7.56
C LYS A 12 3.34 12.09 -9.08
N ILE A 13 3.87 11.15 -9.85
CA ILE A 13 4.05 11.29 -11.30
C ILE A 13 2.76 10.91 -12.04
N ASP A 14 2.17 9.77 -11.70
CA ASP A 14 1.03 9.18 -12.41
C ASP A 14 -0.16 8.86 -11.47
N GLY A 15 0.00 9.08 -10.16
CA GLY A 15 -1.05 8.82 -9.18
C GLY A 15 -1.27 7.34 -8.88
N SER A 16 -0.43 6.44 -9.39
CA SER A 16 -0.48 5.00 -9.11
C SER A 16 -0.11 4.69 -7.66
N TYR A 17 -0.53 3.53 -7.17
CA TYR A 17 -0.26 3.10 -5.80
C TYR A 17 0.84 2.03 -5.75
N LEU A 18 1.55 1.97 -4.63
CA LEU A 18 2.50 0.91 -4.36
C LEU A 18 1.77 -0.41 -4.16
N VAL A 19 2.18 -1.42 -4.93
CA VAL A 19 1.55 -2.74 -4.96
C VAL A 19 2.59 -3.84 -4.78
N ALA A 20 2.19 -4.92 -4.12
CA ALA A 20 2.98 -6.14 -3.99
C ALA A 20 2.41 -7.25 -4.88
N HIS A 21 3.32 -8.04 -5.45
CA HIS A 21 3.02 -9.19 -6.30
C HIS A 21 3.68 -10.44 -5.69
N PRO A 22 2.97 -11.19 -4.82
CA PRO A 22 3.54 -12.34 -4.10
C PRO A 22 4.02 -13.47 -5.01
N LYS A 23 3.45 -13.58 -6.21
CA LYS A 23 3.88 -14.53 -7.25
C LYS A 23 4.68 -13.78 -8.32
N ALA A 24 5.90 -14.25 -8.59
CA ALA A 24 6.80 -13.64 -9.55
C ALA A 24 6.16 -13.55 -10.95
N ASN A 25 6.20 -12.34 -11.52
CA ASN A 25 5.65 -11.92 -12.83
C ASN A 25 4.18 -12.31 -13.12
N ASN A 26 3.34 -11.28 -13.25
CA ASN A 26 1.90 -11.35 -13.54
C ASN A 26 1.01 -11.93 -12.43
N GLY A 27 1.53 -12.04 -11.21
CA GLY A 27 0.70 -12.32 -10.03
C GLY A 27 -0.29 -11.20 -9.75
N PRO A 28 -1.43 -11.51 -9.11
CA PRO A 28 -2.44 -10.50 -8.82
C PRO A 28 -1.89 -9.43 -7.86
N GLY A 29 -2.24 -8.17 -8.13
CA GLY A 29 -1.72 -7.03 -7.38
C GLY A 29 -2.44 -6.83 -6.05
N TYR A 30 -1.67 -6.70 -4.97
CA TYR A 30 -2.15 -6.37 -3.64
C TYR A 30 -1.72 -4.94 -3.28
N LEU A 31 -2.68 -4.09 -2.92
CA LEU A 31 -2.40 -2.72 -2.48
C LEU A 31 -1.64 -2.74 -1.15
N LEU A 32 -0.45 -2.15 -1.10
CA LEU A 32 0.28 -2.04 0.17
C LEU A 32 -0.35 -0.97 1.06
N MET A 33 -0.62 -1.34 2.31
CA MET A 33 -1.21 -0.48 3.32
C MET A 33 -0.37 -0.48 4.59
N PHE A 34 -0.38 0.67 5.25
CA PHE A 34 0.32 0.93 6.50
C PHE A 34 -0.68 1.41 7.54
N ARG A 35 -0.46 1.05 8.81
CA ARG A 35 -1.30 1.52 9.93
C ARG A 35 -0.96 2.95 10.35
N GLU A 36 0.29 3.34 10.15
CA GLU A 36 0.79 4.66 10.52
C GLU A 36 1.45 5.37 9.35
N TYR A 37 1.35 6.70 9.33
CA TYR A 37 1.96 7.55 8.29
C TYR A 37 3.49 7.38 8.26
N PHE A 38 4.12 7.34 9.43
CA PHE A 38 5.58 7.23 9.53
C PHE A 38 6.09 5.85 9.11
N ASP A 39 5.29 4.79 9.23
CA ASP A 39 5.66 3.46 8.74
C ASP A 39 5.77 3.45 7.22
N ALA A 40 4.82 4.07 6.52
CA ALA A 40 4.86 4.21 5.06
C ALA A 40 6.10 4.97 4.58
N LEU A 41 6.45 6.07 5.27
CA LEU A 41 7.68 6.82 4.98
C LEU A 41 8.94 6.00 5.27
N SER A 42 8.95 5.24 6.37
CA SER A 42 10.10 4.44 6.76
C SER A 42 10.33 3.30 5.77
N TYR A 43 9.27 2.65 5.31
CA TYR A 43 9.33 1.65 4.25
C TYR A 43 9.89 2.21 2.94
N LEU A 44 9.37 3.37 2.49
CA LEU A 44 9.88 4.04 1.28
C LEU A 44 11.37 4.35 1.38
N LYS A 45 11.81 4.89 2.51
CA LYS A 45 13.23 5.19 2.73
C LYS A 45 14.09 3.92 2.77
N ALA A 46 13.60 2.84 3.36
CA ALA A 46 14.35 1.60 3.49
C ALA A 46 14.51 0.87 2.13
N HIS A 47 13.46 0.87 1.29
CA HIS A 47 13.41 0.01 0.10
C HIS A 47 13.49 0.76 -1.23
N ALA A 48 13.32 2.09 -1.22
CA ALA A 48 13.27 2.92 -2.44
C ALA A 48 13.74 4.36 -2.19
N ALA A 49 14.81 4.55 -1.40
CA ALA A 49 15.35 5.87 -1.01
C ALA A 49 15.50 6.83 -2.20
N ASP A 50 16.09 6.36 -3.31
CA ASP A 50 16.35 7.17 -4.51
C ASP A 50 15.07 7.64 -5.23
N LEU A 51 13.93 7.02 -4.91
CA LEU A 51 12.63 7.35 -5.49
C LEU A 51 11.68 8.01 -4.48
N ALA A 52 12.07 8.13 -3.21
CA ALA A 52 11.18 8.57 -2.14
C ALA A 52 10.50 9.93 -2.44
N ASP A 53 11.22 10.88 -3.03
CA ASP A 53 10.68 12.19 -3.37
C ASP A 53 9.60 12.15 -4.47
N LYS A 54 9.59 11.10 -5.28
CA LYS A 54 8.58 10.85 -6.33
C LYS A 54 7.31 10.21 -5.78
N PHE A 55 7.31 9.79 -4.52
CA PHE A 55 6.15 9.23 -3.84
C PHE A 55 5.63 10.17 -2.75
N GLY A 56 4.34 10.06 -2.46
CA GLY A 56 3.67 10.67 -1.34
C GLY A 56 2.93 9.61 -0.52
N VAL A 57 2.54 9.97 0.70
CA VAL A 57 1.71 9.13 1.56
C VAL A 57 0.33 9.75 1.68
N GLU A 58 -0.70 8.96 1.40
CA GLU A 58 -2.11 9.35 1.41
C GLU A 58 -2.85 8.58 2.52
N SER A 59 -3.71 9.26 3.27
CA SER A 59 -4.61 8.62 4.25
C SER A 59 -5.91 8.19 3.57
N LEU A 60 -6.32 6.94 3.79
CA LEU A 60 -7.56 6.37 3.27
C LEU A 60 -8.43 5.83 4.41
N PRO A 61 -9.66 6.33 4.59
CA PRO A 61 -10.64 5.69 5.46
C PRO A 61 -10.94 4.26 4.99
N GLY A 62 -10.97 3.28 5.90
CA GLY A 62 -11.23 1.87 5.56
C GLY A 62 -12.55 1.64 4.81
N SER A 63 -13.55 2.52 5.02
CA SER A 63 -14.81 2.49 4.26
C SER A 63 -14.64 2.73 2.75
N GLN A 64 -13.58 3.42 2.32
CA GLN A 64 -13.29 3.72 0.92
C GLN A 64 -12.40 2.65 0.23
N LEU A 65 -11.86 1.71 1.01
CA LEU A 65 -10.91 0.71 0.53
C LEU A 65 -11.47 -0.13 -0.62
N LYS A 66 -12.68 -0.67 -0.46
CA LYS A 66 -13.31 -1.51 -1.50
C LYS A 66 -13.47 -0.76 -2.83
N GLY A 67 -13.84 0.51 -2.78
CA GLY A 67 -13.97 1.35 -3.98
C GLY A 67 -12.64 1.56 -4.68
N LEU A 68 -11.57 1.80 -3.92
CA LEU A 68 -10.22 1.96 -4.46
C LEU A 68 -9.72 0.68 -5.13
N LEU A 69 -9.84 -0.47 -4.46
CA LEU A 69 -9.37 -1.76 -5.00
C LEU A 69 -10.07 -2.11 -6.32
N ASN A 70 -11.40 -1.93 -6.38
CA ASN A 70 -12.18 -2.18 -7.60
C ASN A 70 -11.76 -1.25 -8.75
N ARG A 71 -11.50 0.04 -8.47
CA ARG A 71 -11.10 1.02 -9.49
C ARG A 71 -9.78 0.67 -10.15
N TRP A 72 -8.83 0.13 -9.38
CA TRP A 72 -7.48 -0.21 -9.86
C TRP A 72 -7.29 -1.68 -10.22
N GLY A 73 -8.31 -2.53 -9.99
CA GLY A 73 -8.26 -3.96 -10.29
C GLY A 73 -7.35 -4.76 -9.36
N PHE A 74 -7.16 -4.29 -8.11
CA PHE A 74 -6.40 -5.00 -7.09
C PHE A 74 -7.25 -6.11 -6.46
N VAL A 75 -6.66 -7.29 -6.23
CA VAL A 75 -7.39 -8.44 -5.67
C VAL A 75 -7.51 -8.41 -4.14
N GLY A 76 -6.80 -7.49 -3.51
CA GLY A 76 -6.67 -7.46 -2.08
C GLY A 76 -5.64 -6.44 -1.60
N VAL A 77 -5.27 -6.58 -0.34
CA VAL A 77 -4.32 -5.70 0.34
C VAL A 77 -3.16 -6.49 0.93
N GLY A 78 -2.00 -5.85 1.00
CA GLY A 78 -0.86 -6.29 1.79
C GLY A 78 -0.68 -5.34 2.96
N MET A 79 -0.98 -5.79 4.18
CA MET A 79 -0.72 -5.02 5.39
C MET A 79 0.74 -5.16 5.77
N VAL A 80 1.49 -4.06 5.76
CA VAL A 80 2.88 -4.06 6.20
C VAL A 80 2.92 -4.11 7.72
N GLN A 81 3.48 -5.18 8.27
CA GLN A 81 3.61 -5.41 9.72
C GLN A 81 4.93 -4.86 10.28
N ASP A 82 5.98 -4.85 9.46
CA ASP A 82 7.28 -4.27 9.79
C ASP A 82 7.84 -3.55 8.55
N PRO A 83 8.07 -2.23 8.62
CA PRO A 83 8.52 -1.46 7.47
C PRO A 83 10.02 -1.67 7.14
N LEU A 84 10.84 -2.09 8.11
CA LEU A 84 12.28 -2.29 7.94
C LEU A 84 12.59 -3.70 7.45
N LEU A 85 11.91 -4.69 8.02
CA LEU A 85 11.93 -6.08 7.58
C LEU A 85 10.58 -6.36 6.93
N PRO A 86 10.43 -6.30 5.59
CA PRO A 86 9.14 -6.19 4.90
C PRO A 86 8.27 -7.45 5.05
N ARG A 87 7.74 -7.66 6.26
CA ARG A 87 6.78 -8.70 6.61
C ARG A 87 5.42 -8.16 6.25
N ILE A 88 4.80 -8.80 5.27
CA ILE A 88 3.54 -8.36 4.69
C ILE A 88 2.51 -9.47 4.87
N GLU A 89 1.38 -9.13 5.46
CA GLU A 89 0.22 -10.02 5.55
C GLU A 89 -0.74 -9.72 4.40
N PHE A 90 -0.99 -10.72 3.56
CA PHE A 90 -1.85 -10.59 2.40
C PHE A 90 -3.28 -11.03 2.72
N LEU A 91 -4.24 -10.16 2.42
CA LEU A 91 -5.67 -10.42 2.54
C LEU A 91 -6.32 -10.23 1.18
N SER A 92 -6.86 -11.31 0.62
CA SER A 92 -7.66 -11.27 -0.60
C SER A 92 -9.10 -10.93 -0.25
N LEU A 93 -9.71 -9.98 -0.98
CA LEU A 93 -11.14 -9.76 -0.89
C LEU A 93 -11.80 -10.74 -1.86
N GLN A 94 -12.23 -11.90 -1.35
CA GLN A 94 -13.08 -12.83 -2.10
C GLN A 94 -14.48 -12.25 -2.34
#